data_AF-A0A257TSU2-F1
#
_entry.id   AF-A0A257TSU2-F1
#
_cell.length_a   1.000
_cell.length_b   1.000
_cell.length_c   1.000
_cell.angle_alpha   90.00
_cell.angle_beta   90.00
_cell.angle_gamma   90.00
#
_symmetry.space_group_name_H-M   'P 1'
#
loop_
_entity.id
_entity.type
_entity.pdbx_description
1 polymer ?
#
loop_
_entity_poly.entity_id
_entity_poly.type
_entity_poly.pdbx_seq_one_letter_code
_entity_poly.pdbx_strand_id
1 'polypeptide(L)' 'MVEGRPAIKEQMDLLLKGCVDVVRPEDLEARLLAAQREKRVLTVKVGFDPSAPDLHLGHAVVIRKMRHFQQLG' A
#
# COMPACT_ATOMS: atom_id res chain seq x y z
N MET A 1 -14.92 -9.45 3.35
CA MET A 1 -13.75 -10.34 3.55
C MET A 1 -13.16 -10.59 2.18
N VAL A 2 -11.91 -10.20 1.92
CA VAL A 2 -11.30 -10.38 0.58
C VAL A 2 -10.74 -11.80 0.52
N GLU A 3 -11.47 -12.70 -0.14
CA GLU A 3 -10.98 -14.04 -0.47
C GLU A 3 -9.81 -13.93 -1.47
N GLY A 4 -8.78 -14.78 -1.34
CA GLY A 4 -7.70 -14.88 -2.33
C GLY A 4 -6.52 -13.91 -2.17
N ARG A 5 -6.21 -13.42 -0.96
CA ARG A 5 -4.98 -12.64 -0.74
C ARG A 5 -3.73 -13.48 -1.11
N PRO A 6 -2.81 -12.95 -1.94
CA PRO A 6 -1.59 -13.65 -2.36
C PRO A 6 -0.63 -13.89 -1.18
N ALA A 7 0.46 -14.63 -1.40
CA ALA A 7 1.45 -14.87 -0.35
C ALA A 7 2.06 -13.54 0.15
N ILE A 8 2.46 -13.46 1.42
CA ILE A 8 3.02 -12.22 2.01
C ILE A 8 4.20 -11.68 1.17
N LYS A 9 5.06 -12.57 0.68
CA LYS A 9 6.15 -12.19 -0.22
C LYS A 9 5.65 -11.47 -1.48
N GLU A 10 4.60 -11.98 -2.13
CA GLU A 10 4.02 -11.38 -3.34
C GLU A 10 3.34 -10.04 -3.03
N GLN A 11 2.72 -9.92 -1.86
CA GLN A 11 2.18 -8.65 -1.36
C GLN A 11 3.30 -7.63 -1.19
N MET A 12 4.41 -8.01 -0.55
CA MET A 12 5.60 -7.18 -0.40
C MET A 12 6.15 -6.77 -1.77
N ASP A 13 6.35 -7.72 -2.69
CA ASP A 13 6.85 -7.44 -4.05
C ASP A 13 5.97 -6.40 -4.77
N LEU A 14 4.63 -6.50 -4.67
CA LEU A 14 3.70 -5.53 -5.25
C LEU A 14 3.73 -4.15 -4.58
N LEU A 15 3.79 -4.12 -3.24
CA LEU A 15 3.78 -2.89 -2.46
C LEU A 15 5.11 -2.14 -2.54
N LEU A 16 6.23 -2.81 -2.73
CA LEU A 16 7.55 -2.20 -2.89
C LEU A 16 7.84 -1.78 -4.34
N LYS A 17 7.12 -2.34 -5.33
CA LYS A 17 7.32 -2.02 -6.75
C LYS A 17 7.27 -0.52 -7.05
N GLY A 18 8.34 0.04 -7.59
CA GLY A 18 8.42 1.45 -7.98
C GLY A 18 8.54 2.43 -6.82
N CYS A 19 8.81 1.95 -5.60
CA CYS A 19 9.23 2.81 -4.49
C CYS A 19 10.70 3.19 -4.66
N VAL A 20 11.03 4.46 -4.41
CA VAL A 20 12.43 4.94 -4.39
C VAL A 20 13.12 4.52 -3.10
N ASP A 21 12.39 4.62 -1.97
CA ASP A 21 12.84 4.21 -0.66
C ASP A 21 11.66 3.67 0.15
N VAL A 22 11.95 2.76 1.07
CA VAL A 22 10.98 2.15 1.98
C VAL A 22 11.58 2.06 3.37
N VAL A 23 11.05 2.88 4.27
CA VAL A 23 11.49 2.90 5.65
C VAL A 23 10.92 1.68 6.39
N ARG A 24 11.81 0.80 6.87
CA ARG A 24 11.48 -0.40 7.65
C ARG A 24 10.52 -1.36 6.92
N PRO A 25 10.94 -1.97 5.80
CA PRO A 25 10.12 -2.96 5.09
C PRO A 25 9.68 -4.13 6.01
N GLU A 26 10.48 -4.49 7.00
CA GLU A 26 10.18 -5.50 8.01
C GLU A 26 8.94 -5.15 8.86
N ASP A 27 8.73 -3.86 9.16
CA ASP A 27 7.53 -3.40 9.89
C ASP A 27 6.27 -3.56 9.03
N LEU A 28 6.37 -3.32 7.72
CA LEU A 28 5.26 -3.52 6.79
C LEU A 28 4.90 -5.01 6.70
N GLU A 29 5.89 -5.88 6.54
CA GLU A 29 5.69 -7.33 6.51
C GLU A 29 5.03 -7.85 7.80
N ALA A 30 5.53 -7.42 8.97
CA ALA A 30 4.96 -7.77 10.26
C ALA A 30 3.50 -7.30 10.40
N ARG A 31 3.16 -6.11 9.88
CA ARG A 31 1.79 -5.58 9.88
C ARG A 31 0.86 -6.36 8.96
N LEU A 32 1.34 -6.79 7.78
CA LEU A 32 0.58 -7.64 6.86
C LEU A 32 0.27 -9.00 7.49
N LEU A 33 1.27 -9.64 8.11
CA LEU A 33 1.10 -10.90 8.84
C LEU A 33 0.07 -10.76 9.98
N ALA A 34 0.20 -9.71 10.79
CA ALA A 34 -0.74 -9.44 11.87
C ALA A 34 -2.17 -9.21 11.34
N ALA A 35 -2.32 -8.40 10.28
CA ALA A 35 -3.61 -8.13 9.67
C ALA A 35 -4.25 -9.39 9.08
N GLN A 36 -3.47 -10.27 8.46
CA GLN A 36 -3.95 -11.56 7.95
C GLN A 36 -4.43 -12.47 9.08
N ARG A 37 -3.65 -12.61 10.16
CA ARG A 37 -4.01 -13.41 11.34
C ARG A 37 -5.28 -12.89 12.01
N GLU A 38 -5.40 -11.57 12.13
CA GLU A 38 -6.53 -10.88 12.76
C GLU A 38 -7.73 -10.72 11.82
N LYS A 39 -7.63 -11.20 10.57
CA LYS A 39 -8.65 -11.05 9.51
C LYS A 39 -9.11 -9.61 9.32
N ARG A 40 -8.21 -8.65 9.52
CA ARG A 40 -8.45 -7.23 9.30
C ARG A 40 -7.68 -6.71 8.09
N VAL A 41 -7.94 -5.46 7.77
CA VAL A 41 -7.32 -4.71 6.68
C VAL A 41 -6.29 -3.74 7.25
N LEU A 42 -5.37 -3.27 6.42
CA LEU A 42 -4.46 -2.20 6.81
C LEU A 42 -5.10 -0.85 6.53
N THR A 43 -5.11 0.03 7.52
CA THR A 43 -5.42 1.44 7.30
C THR A 43 -4.18 2.14 6.77
N VAL A 44 -4.26 2.64 5.55
CA VAL A 44 -3.18 3.37 4.87
C VAL A 44 -3.59 4.81 4.70
N LYS A 45 -2.67 5.74 4.96
CA LYS A 45 -2.88 7.18 4.82
C LYS A 45 -1.91 7.75 3.79
N VAL A 46 -2.42 8.62 2.94
CA VAL A 46 -1.65 9.48 2.04
C VAL A 46 -2.12 10.92 2.23
N GLY A 47 -1.19 11.88 2.25
CA GLY A 47 -1.51 13.30 2.30
C GLY A 47 -1.32 13.94 0.93
N PHE A 48 -2.21 14.85 0.57
CA PHE A 48 -2.07 15.73 -0.58
C PHE A 48 -2.12 17.17 -0.07
N ASP A 49 -1.27 18.03 -0.63
CA ASP A 49 -1.27 19.45 -0.30
C ASP A 49 -2.47 20.14 -0.99
N PRO A 50 -3.41 20.75 -0.24
CA PRO A 50 -4.55 21.46 -0.82
C PRO A 50 -4.19 22.84 -1.40
N SER A 51 -2.95 23.32 -1.22
CA SER A 51 -2.53 24.67 -1.62
C SER A 51 -2.47 24.89 -3.13
N ALA A 52 -2.28 23.82 -3.91
CA ALA A 52 -2.21 23.87 -5.37
C ALA A 52 -3.33 23.00 -5.99
N PRO A 53 -4.18 23.57 -6.86
CA PRO A 53 -5.25 22.82 -7.52
C PRO A 53 -4.77 21.98 -8.72
N ASP A 54 -3.52 22.14 -9.14
CA ASP A 54 -3.00 21.56 -10.38
C ASP A 54 -2.75 20.05 -10.26
N LEU A 55 -3.72 19.25 -10.71
CA LEU A 55 -3.59 17.81 -10.82
C LEU A 55 -2.95 17.41 -12.16
N HIS A 56 -1.69 16.95 -12.12
CA HIS A 56 -1.01 16.36 -13.27
C HIS A 56 -0.72 14.86 -13.12
N LEU A 57 -0.23 14.21 -14.18
CA LEU A 57 0.07 12.77 -14.22
C LEU A 57 1.02 12.27 -13.12
N GLY A 58 1.90 13.12 -12.59
CA GLY A 58 2.74 12.77 -11.43
C GLY A 58 1.95 12.31 -10.20
N HIS A 59 0.76 12.86 -9.93
CA HIS A 59 -0.08 12.43 -8.80
C HIS A 59 -0.62 11.01 -8.98
N ALA A 60 -0.75 10.54 -10.23
CA ALA A 60 -1.17 9.18 -10.50
C ALA A 60 -0.19 8.14 -9.96
N VAL A 61 1.10 8.49 -9.73
CA VAL A 61 2.09 7.58 -9.15
C VAL A 61 1.67 7.15 -7.75
N VAL A 62 1.34 8.10 -6.87
CA VAL A 62 0.94 7.79 -5.49
C VAL A 62 -0.45 7.15 -5.45
N ILE A 63 -1.37 7.59 -6.31
CA ILE A 63 -2.72 7.00 -6.40
C ILE A 63 -2.66 5.54 -6.85
N ARG A 64 -1.79 5.20 -7.80
CA ARG A 64 -1.54 3.80 -8.20
C ARG A 64 -1.01 2.96 -7.04
N LYS A 65 -0.13 3.53 -6.20
CA LYS A 65 0.33 2.85 -4.99
C LYS A 65 -0.81 2.58 -4.02
N MET A 66 -1.71 3.55 -3.80
CA MET A 66 -2.91 3.35 -2.97
C MET A 66 -3.83 2.27 -3.54
N ARG A 67 -3.97 2.19 -4.86
CA ARG A 67 -4.70 1.10 -5.51
C ARG A 67 -4.07 -0.27 -5.21
N HIS A 68 -2.75 -0.41 -5.19
CA HIS A 68 -2.10 -1.67 -4.83
C HIS A 68 -2.46 -2.09 -3.40
N PHE A 69 -2.49 -1.17 -2.44
CA PHE A 69 -2.96 -1.47 -1.08
C PHE A 69 -4.42 -1.92 -1.08
N GLN A 70 -5.30 -1.22 -1.79
CA GLN A 70 -6.73 -1.58 -1.88
C GLN A 70 -6.96 -2.95 -2.53
N GLN A 71 -6.13 -3.36 -3.49
CA GLN A 71 -6.20 -4.68 -4.13
C GLN A 71 -5.86 -5.82 -3.15
N LEU A 72 -5.10 -5.54 -2.10
CA LEU A 72 -4.76 -6.51 -1.06
C LEU A 72 -5.79 -6.54 0.09
N GLY A 73 -6.80 -5.68 0.03
CA GLY A 73 -7.85 -5.54 1.03
C GLY A 73 -7.51 -4.56 2.14
#